data_AF-A0A9D1QMX0-F1
#
_entry.id   AF-A0A9D1QMX0-F1
#
_cell.length_a   1.000
_cell.length_b   1.000
_cell.length_c   1.000
_cell.angle_alpha   90.00
_cell.angle_beta   90.00
_cell.angle_gamma   90.00
#
_symmetry.space_group_name_H-M   'P 1'
#
loop_
_entity.id
_entity.type
_entity.pdbx_description
1 polymer ?
#
loop_
_entity_poly.entity_id
_entity_poly.type
_entity_poly.pdbx_seq_one_letter_code
_entity_poly.pdbx_strand_id
1 'polypeptide(L)'
;KVANASNRQIENIRLIDQRVGLNQLPPKLQMIAKTRLAHQEVSLKELGELVPDGPISKSGVNHRLRKINQYADKLRQTAAE
;
A
#
# COMPACT_ATOMS: atom_id res chain seq x y z
N LYS A 1 8.74 9.93 12.16
CA LYS A 1 7.48 9.85 12.95
C LYS A 1 6.48 8.97 12.21
N VAL A 2 5.61 8.24 12.92
CA VAL A 2 4.68 7.24 12.34
C VAL A 2 3.69 7.86 11.34
N ALA A 3 3.20 9.07 11.60
CA ALA A 3 2.33 9.81 10.68
C ALA A 3 2.95 9.97 9.28
N ASN A 4 4.24 10.31 9.20
CA ASN A 4 4.95 10.45 7.92
C ASN A 4 5.01 9.11 7.15
N ALA A 5 5.09 7.98 7.85
CA ALA A 5 5.11 6.67 7.20
C ALA A 5 3.74 6.30 6.61
N SER A 6 2.64 6.64 7.29
CA SER A 6 1.27 6.46 6.78
C SER A 6 1.04 7.29 5.51
N ASN A 7 1.41 8.58 5.55
CA ASN A 7 1.25 9.48 4.40
C ASN A 7 2.02 8.99 3.17
N ARG A 8 3.27 8.55 3.35
CA ARG A 8 4.06 7.97 2.26
C ARG A 8 3.43 6.72 1.65
N GLN A 9 2.79 5.87 2.45
CA GLN A 9 2.07 4.70 1.93
C GLN A 9 0.90 5.13 1.05
N ILE A 10 0.11 6.09 1.52
CA ILE A 10 -1.04 6.63 0.79
C ILE A 10 -0.59 7.27 -0.53
N GLU A 11 0.45 8.09 -0.50
CA GLU A 11 1.04 8.72 -1.69
C GLU A 11 1.55 7.68 -2.70
N ASN A 12 2.26 6.66 -2.24
CA ASN A 12 2.74 5.58 -3.10
C ASN A 12 1.58 4.81 -3.75
N ILE A 13 0.54 4.50 -2.98
CA ILE A 13 -0.64 3.81 -3.50
C ILE A 13 -1.36 4.67 -4.53
N ARG A 14 -1.56 5.97 -4.26
CA ARG A 14 -2.18 6.91 -5.20
C ARG A 14 -1.36 7.07 -6.48
N LEU A 15 -0.04 7.13 -6.38
CA LEU A 15 0.84 7.19 -7.54
C LEU A 15 0.65 5.96 -8.44
N ILE A 16 0.60 4.75 -7.85
CA ILE A 16 0.37 3.51 -8.60
C ILE A 16 -0.98 3.57 -9.31
N ASP A 17 -2.04 3.94 -8.58
CA ASP A 17 -3.38 4.01 -9.14
C ASP A 17 -3.47 4.99 -10.31
N GLN A 18 -2.88 6.18 -10.16
CA GLN A 18 -2.88 7.21 -11.20
C GLN A 18 -2.06 6.84 -12.43
N ARG A 19 -0.96 6.09 -12.27
CA ARG A 19 -0.06 5.77 -13.39
C ARG A 19 -0.49 4.54 -14.16
N VAL A 20 -0.92 3.49 -13.46
CA VAL A 20 -1.17 2.17 -14.06
C VAL A 20 -2.44 1.49 -13.56
N GLY A 21 -3.08 2.03 -12.52
CA GLY A 21 -4.24 1.44 -11.85
C GLY A 21 -3.86 0.37 -10.82
N LEU A 22 -4.58 0.33 -9.69
CA LEU A 22 -4.33 -0.68 -8.63
C LEU A 22 -4.60 -2.12 -9.09
N ASN A 23 -5.32 -2.33 -10.18
CA ASN A 23 -5.55 -3.65 -10.80
C ASN A 23 -4.28 -4.28 -11.39
N GLN A 24 -3.21 -3.50 -11.59
CA GLN A 24 -1.90 -4.03 -12.01
C GLN A 24 -1.10 -4.65 -10.86
N LEU A 25 -1.53 -4.42 -9.61
CA LEU A 25 -0.93 -5.06 -8.46
C LEU A 25 -1.43 -6.51 -8.33
N PRO A 26 -0.59 -7.45 -7.88
CA PRO A 26 -1.05 -8.77 -7.48
C PRO A 26 -2.21 -8.68 -6.48
N PRO A 27 -3.20 -9.60 -6.50
CA PRO A 27 -4.44 -9.47 -5.74
C PRO A 27 -4.23 -9.14 -4.24
N LYS A 28 -3.26 -9.79 -3.59
CA LYS A 28 -2.94 -9.54 -2.17
C LYS A 28 -2.41 -8.12 -1.90
N LEU A 29 -1.70 -7.52 -2.86
CA LEU A 29 -1.20 -6.15 -2.75
C LEU A 29 -2.31 -5.14 -3.10
N GLN A 30 -3.15 -5.45 -4.08
CA GLN A 30 -4.31 -4.62 -4.41
C GLN A 30 -5.25 -4.49 -3.19
N MET A 31 -5.50 -5.59 -2.49
CA MET A 31 -6.36 -5.61 -1.31
C MET A 31 -5.83 -4.68 -0.21
N ILE A 32 -4.56 -4.83 0.19
CA ILE A 32 -3.99 -3.96 1.23
C ILE A 32 -3.90 -2.49 0.78
N ALA A 33 -3.68 -2.24 -0.52
CA ALA A 33 -3.65 -0.90 -1.07
C ALA A 33 -5.02 -0.22 -0.92
N LYS A 34 -6.10 -0.91 -1.30
CA LYS A 34 -7.48 -0.44 -1.14
C LYS A 34 -7.85 -0.24 0.33
N THR A 35 -7.53 -1.21 1.20
CA THR A 35 -7.78 -1.09 2.65
C THR A 35 -7.05 0.11 3.25
N ARG A 36 -5.79 0.38 2.87
CA ARG A 36 -5.04 1.55 3.36
C ARG A 36 -5.67 2.88 2.92
N LEU A 37 -6.19 2.96 1.69
CA LEU A 37 -6.89 4.15 1.21
C LEU A 37 -8.23 4.37 1.91
N ALA A 38 -8.97 3.30 2.21
CA ALA A 38 -10.23 3.35 2.93
C ALA A 38 -10.04 3.70 4.42
N HIS A 39 -8.92 3.31 5.02
CA HIS A 39 -8.64 3.47 6.45
C HIS A 39 -7.30 4.18 6.67
N GLN A 40 -7.26 5.49 6.42
CA GLN A 40 -6.02 6.30 6.41
C GLN A 40 -5.45 6.61 7.80
N GLU A 41 -6.25 6.46 8.86
CA GLU A 41 -5.86 6.80 10.23
C GLU A 41 -5.52 5.58 11.10
N VAL A 42 -5.83 4.37 10.64
CA VAL A 42 -5.63 3.16 11.46
C VAL A 42 -4.16 2.74 11.48
N SER A 43 -3.74 2.09 12.56
CA SER A 43 -2.42 1.50 12.70
C SER A 43 -2.22 0.31 11.75
N LEU A 44 -0.96 -0.13 11.57
CA LEU A 44 -0.68 -1.33 10.76
C LEU A 44 -1.27 -2.61 11.34
N LYS A 45 -1.51 -2.66 12.66
CA LYS A 45 -2.13 -3.83 13.30
C LYS A 45 -3.62 -3.88 12.91
N GLU A 46 -4.34 -2.80 13.15
CA GLU A 46 -5.76 -2.66 12.82
C GLU A 46 -5.99 -2.80 11.30
N LEU A 47 -5.09 -2.23 10.48
CA LEU A 47 -5.15 -2.41 9.03
C LEU A 47 -5.11 -3.89 8.62
N GLY A 48 -4.34 -4.71 9.34
CA GLY A 48 -4.22 -6.14 9.11
C GLY A 48 -5.50 -6.91 9.46
N GLU A 49 -6.29 -6.42 10.41
CA GLU A 49 -7.57 -7.01 10.81
C GLU A 49 -8.69 -6.67 9.81
N LEU A 50 -8.55 -5.56 9.07
CA LEU A 50 -9.51 -5.06 8.09
C LEU A 50 -9.29 -5.57 6.65
N VAL A 51 -8.29 -6.43 6.42
CA VAL A 51 -8.00 -6.91 5.06
C VAL A 51 -9.04 -7.96 4.64
N PRO A 52 -9.68 -7.83 3.46
CA PRO A 52 -10.77 -8.74 3.10
C PRO A 52 -10.30 -10.16 2.72
N ASP A 53 -9.00 -10.42 2.56
CA ASP A 53 -8.44 -11.77 2.33
C ASP A 53 -8.22 -12.57 3.62
N GLY A 54 -8.70 -12.04 4.74
CA GLY A 54 -8.54 -12.58 6.09
C GLY A 54 -7.55 -11.75 6.92
N PRO A 55 -7.65 -11.79 8.25
CA PRO A 55 -6.78 -11.03 9.12
C PRO A 55 -5.32 -11.48 8.96
N ILE A 56 -4.43 -10.50 8.87
CA ILE A 56 -2.98 -10.74 8.78
C ILE A 56 -2.24 -10.00 9.89
N SER A 57 -1.08 -10.54 10.28
CA SER A 57 -0.24 -9.90 11.29
C SER A 57 0.31 -8.55 10.81
N LYS A 58 0.67 -7.68 11.76
CA LYS A 58 1.39 -6.42 11.49
C LYS A 58 2.61 -6.61 10.59
N SER A 59 3.35 -7.72 10.78
CA SER A 59 4.49 -8.09 9.92
C SER A 59 4.05 -8.37 8.48
N GLY A 60 2.96 -9.13 8.30
CA GLY A 60 2.37 -9.39 6.98
C GLY A 60 1.94 -8.12 6.26
N VAL A 61 1.28 -7.19 6.97
CA VAL A 61 0.92 -5.87 6.44
C VAL A 61 2.16 -5.11 5.97
N ASN A 62 3.17 -5.02 6.84
CA ASN A 62 4.40 -4.29 6.54
C ASN A 62 5.11 -4.86 5.30
N HIS A 63 5.16 -6.17 5.15
CA HIS A 63 5.73 -6.82 3.96
C HIS A 63 4.99 -6.45 2.68
N ARG A 64 3.65 -6.46 2.70
CA ARG A 64 2.85 -6.10 1.53
C ARG A 64 3.04 -4.61 1.18
N LEU A 65 3.02 -3.72 2.16
CA LEU A 65 3.26 -2.28 1.95
C LEU A 65 4.68 -1.99 1.44
N ARG A 66 5.69 -2.74 1.90
CA ARG A 66 7.06 -2.64 1.37
C ARG A 66 7.11 -2.95 -0.13
N LYS A 67 6.40 -4.00 -0.58
CA LYS A 67 6.31 -4.34 -2.01
C LYS A 67 5.60 -3.27 -2.83
N ILE A 68 4.55 -2.66 -2.26
CA ILE A 68 3.85 -1.51 -2.88
C ILE A 68 4.82 -0.34 -3.04
N ASN A 69 5.59 0.00 -2.00
CA ASN A 69 6.59 1.06 -2.10
C ASN A 69 7.62 0.77 -3.19
N GLN A 70 8.14 -0.45 -3.27
CA GLN A 70 9.07 -0.85 -4.33
C GLN A 70 8.46 -0.72 -5.74
N TYR A 71 7.18 -1.02 -5.89
CA TYR A 71 6.48 -0.84 -7.16
C TYR A 71 6.36 0.65 -7.50
N ALA A 72 5.96 1.49 -6.55
CA ALA A 72 5.89 2.94 -6.73
C ALA A 72 7.26 3.55 -7.09
N ASP A 73 8.33 3.09 -6.45
CA ASP A 73 9.69 3.56 -6.72
C ASP A 73 10.14 3.20 -8.14
N LYS A 74 9.80 2.00 -8.63
CA LYS A 74 10.05 1.62 -10.03
C LYS A 74 9.30 2.53 -11.01
N LEU A 75 8.02 2.83 -10.73
CA LEU A 75 7.24 3.76 -11.57
C LEU A 75 7.87 5.16 -11.62
N ARG A 76 8.46 5.64 -10.52
CA ARG A 76 9.16 6.93 -10.49
C ARG A 76 10.41 6.93 -11.35
N GLN A 77 11.18 5.84 -11.31
CA GLN A 77 12.39 5.68 -12.11
C GLN A 77 12.07 5.69 -13.61
N THR A 78 11.07 4.92 -14.04
CA THR A 78 10.64 4.89 -15.45
C THR A 78 10.06 6.22 -15.93
N ALA A 79 9.54 7.06 -15.04
CA ALA A 79 9.01 8.38 -15.41
C ALA A 79 10.07 9.49 -15.53
N ALA A 80 11.29 9.23 -15.05
CA ALA A 80 12.40 10.18 -15.08
C ALA A 80 13.31 9.99 -16.31
N GLU A 81 13.01 8.98 -17.14
CA GLU A 81 13.62 8.67 -18.43
C GLU A 81 12.71 9.17 -19.56
#